data_AF-A0AAJ1NRA9-F1
#
_entry.id   AF-A0AAJ1NRA9-F1
#
_cell.length_a   1.000
_cell.length_b   1.000
_cell.length_c   1.000
_cell.angle_alpha   90.00
_cell.angle_beta   90.00
_cell.angle_gamma   90.00
#
_symmetry.space_group_name_H-M   'P 1'
#
loop_
_entity.id
_entity.type
_entity.pdbx_description
1 polymer ?
#
loop_
_entity_poly.entity_id
_entity_poly.type
_entity_poly.pdbx_seq_one_letter_code
_entity_poly.pdbx_strand_id
1 'polypeptide(L)'
;MRKKTLDADESETAQRLRDIWNEKKVTLRLTQEKAADALGFSTQATVSHYLNGNIPLNTDAALKFAALLGVKPEDLRPDLAELMNYVRKSGTHVDDYSSAGWRLLKPEEAELIELYERLPQSEKERHLSELKDKVVGFDRLFEELLAARKQ
;
A
#
# COMPACT_ATOMS: atom_id res chain seq x y z
N MET A 1 8.04 -33.40 1.98
CA MET A 1 8.16 -32.33 3.00
C MET A 1 6.78 -32.00 3.52
N ARG A 2 6.52 -32.11 4.83
CA ARG A 2 5.20 -31.81 5.40
C ARG A 2 5.01 -30.30 5.45
N LYS A 3 3.98 -29.79 4.77
CA LYS A 3 3.55 -28.39 4.85
C LYS A 3 3.18 -28.12 6.31
N LYS A 4 3.91 -27.22 6.99
CA LYS A 4 3.51 -26.75 8.31
C LYS A 4 2.25 -25.91 8.09
N THR A 5 1.09 -26.50 8.38
CA THR A 5 -0.19 -25.79 8.37
C THR A 5 -0.08 -24.66 9.39
N LEU A 6 -0.46 -23.44 9.00
CA LEU A 6 -0.52 -22.30 9.91
C LEU A 6 -1.47 -22.61 11.08
N ASP A 7 -1.13 -22.14 12.27
CA ASP A 7 -2.04 -22.21 13.43
C ASP A 7 -3.26 -21.27 13.19
N ALA A 8 -4.35 -21.47 13.93
CA ALA A 8 -5.62 -20.77 13.68
C ALA A 8 -5.46 -19.23 13.63
N ASP A 9 -4.67 -18.67 14.55
CA ASP A 9 -4.39 -17.23 14.65
C ASP A 9 -3.58 -16.70 13.44
N GLU A 10 -2.66 -17.52 12.92
CA GLU A 10 -1.85 -17.19 11.75
C GLU A 10 -2.72 -17.21 10.47
N SER A 11 -3.66 -18.15 10.38
CA SER A 11 -4.65 -18.20 9.29
C SER A 11 -5.59 -16.99 9.33
N GLU A 12 -6.06 -16.58 10.51
CA GLU A 12 -6.91 -15.40 10.67
C GLU A 12 -6.17 -14.12 10.28
N THR A 13 -4.90 -14.01 10.67
CA THR A 13 -4.03 -12.89 10.28
C THR A 13 -3.84 -12.80 8.76
N ALA A 14 -3.58 -13.94 8.10
CA ALA A 14 -3.48 -13.98 6.64
C ALA A 14 -4.81 -13.59 5.96
N GLN A 15 -5.93 -13.99 6.54
CA GLN A 15 -7.27 -13.63 6.06
C GLN A 15 -7.52 -12.12 6.16
N ARG A 16 -7.22 -11.48 7.31
CA ARG A 16 -7.33 -10.01 7.47
C ARG A 16 -6.51 -9.27 6.43
N LEU A 17 -5.24 -9.68 6.21
CA LEU A 17 -4.39 -9.08 5.18
C LEU A 17 -5.00 -9.23 3.78
N ARG A 18 -5.54 -10.41 3.46
CA ARG A 18 -6.15 -10.68 2.16
C ARG A 18 -7.38 -9.82 1.92
N ASP A 19 -8.22 -9.64 2.94
CA ASP A 19 -9.44 -8.85 2.83
C ASP A 19 -9.12 -7.37 2.58
N ILE A 20 -8.23 -6.78 3.39
CA ILE A 20 -7.78 -5.40 3.22
C ILE A 20 -7.07 -5.22 1.87
N TRP A 21 -6.25 -6.20 1.45
CA TRP A 21 -5.63 -6.18 0.12
C TRP A 21 -6.68 -6.15 -1.00
N ASN A 22 -7.71 -6.98 -0.92
CA ASN A 22 -8.74 -7.03 -1.95
C ASN A 22 -9.57 -5.75 -2.01
N GLU A 23 -9.85 -5.13 -0.87
CA GLU A 23 -10.52 -3.84 -0.77
C GLU A 23 -9.72 -2.71 -1.44
N LYS A 24 -8.39 -2.69 -1.21
CA LYS A 24 -7.55 -1.53 -1.56
C LYS A 24 -6.71 -1.67 -2.82
N LYS A 25 -6.47 -2.88 -3.33
CA LYS A 25 -5.56 -3.10 -4.47
C LYS A 25 -5.97 -2.35 -5.73
N VAL A 26 -7.28 -2.12 -5.95
CA VAL A 26 -7.78 -1.42 -7.13
C VAL A 26 -7.51 0.08 -7.00
N THR A 27 -7.92 0.69 -5.88
CA THR A 27 -7.75 2.13 -5.63
C THR A 27 -6.28 2.52 -5.53
N LEU A 28 -5.45 1.65 -4.97
CA LEU A 28 -3.99 1.84 -4.89
C LEU A 28 -3.24 1.37 -6.14
N ARG A 29 -3.96 0.85 -7.16
CA ARG A 29 -3.40 0.31 -8.41
C ARG A 29 -2.26 -0.70 -8.18
N LEU A 30 -2.40 -1.53 -7.15
CA LEU A 30 -1.43 -2.52 -6.72
C LEU A 30 -1.61 -3.83 -7.49
N THR A 31 -0.52 -4.29 -8.10
CA THR A 31 -0.30 -5.70 -8.44
C THR A 31 0.59 -6.32 -7.36
N GLN A 32 0.62 -7.65 -7.27
CA GLN A 32 1.53 -8.30 -6.32
C GLN A 32 3.01 -8.05 -6.67
N GLU A 33 3.32 -7.79 -7.95
CA GLU A 33 4.64 -7.37 -8.42
C GLU A 33 4.98 -5.97 -7.92
N LYS A 34 4.12 -4.98 -8.16
CA LYS A 34 4.29 -3.61 -7.65
C LYS A 34 4.42 -3.56 -6.13
N ALA A 35 3.67 -4.41 -5.43
CA ALA A 35 3.78 -4.52 -3.99
C ALA A 35 5.11 -5.17 -3.57
N ALA A 36 5.59 -6.21 -4.26
CA ALA A 36 6.89 -6.79 -3.97
C ALA A 36 8.00 -5.74 -4.12
N ASP A 37 7.98 -4.98 -5.21
CA ASP A 37 8.94 -3.90 -5.45
C ASP A 37 8.86 -2.81 -4.37
N ALA A 38 7.65 -2.35 -4.04
CA ALA A 38 7.44 -1.31 -3.02
C ALA A 38 7.83 -1.75 -1.60
N LEU A 39 7.67 -3.03 -1.27
CA LEU A 39 7.97 -3.60 0.04
C LEU A 39 9.43 -4.10 0.15
N GLY A 40 10.19 -4.04 -0.95
CA GLY A 40 11.57 -4.54 -1.03
C GLY A 40 11.68 -6.06 -0.99
N PHE A 41 10.65 -6.77 -1.46
CA PHE A 41 10.70 -8.23 -1.60
C PHE A 41 11.30 -8.61 -2.96
N SER A 42 12.16 -9.63 -2.97
CA SER A 42 12.85 -10.06 -4.20
C SER A 42 11.93 -10.64 -5.28
N THR A 43 10.71 -11.07 -4.93
CA THR A 43 9.76 -11.65 -5.90
C THR A 43 8.31 -11.37 -5.54
N GLN A 44 7.47 -11.29 -6.57
CA GLN A 44 6.00 -11.27 -6.46
C GLN A 44 5.43 -12.49 -5.70
N ALA A 45 6.12 -13.64 -5.76
CA ALA A 45 5.71 -14.85 -5.04
C ALA A 45 5.68 -14.64 -3.53
N THR A 46 6.59 -13.83 -2.96
CA THR A 46 6.61 -13.51 -1.53
C THR A 46 5.30 -12.86 -1.08
N VAL A 47 4.77 -11.90 -1.85
CA VAL A 47 3.48 -11.26 -1.56
C VAL A 47 2.34 -12.29 -1.63
N SER A 48 2.36 -13.17 -2.63
CA SER A 48 1.38 -14.27 -2.76
C SER A 48 1.44 -15.23 -1.57
N HIS A 49 2.63 -15.53 -1.04
CA HIS A 49 2.77 -16.42 0.11
C HIS A 49 2.14 -15.83 1.38
N TYR A 50 2.29 -14.53 1.63
CA TYR A 50 1.60 -13.88 2.75
C TYR A 50 0.07 -13.83 2.55
N LEU A 51 -0.40 -13.41 1.36
CA LEU A 51 -1.83 -13.27 1.06
C LEU A 51 -2.63 -14.58 1.06
N ASN A 52 -1.93 -15.71 0.91
CA ASN A 52 -2.53 -17.04 0.92
C ASN A 52 -2.23 -17.81 2.21
N GLY A 53 -1.56 -17.21 3.20
CA GLY A 53 -1.19 -17.90 4.43
C GLY A 53 -0.26 -19.10 4.21
N ASN A 54 0.63 -19.04 3.21
CA ASN A 54 1.68 -20.05 3.08
C ASN A 54 2.85 -19.79 4.03
N ILE A 55 3.04 -18.54 4.44
CA ILE A 55 4.01 -18.12 5.47
C ILE A 55 3.32 -17.21 6.49
N PRO A 56 3.68 -17.29 7.78
CA PRO A 56 3.12 -16.42 8.81
C PRO A 56 3.46 -14.96 8.55
N LEU A 57 2.50 -14.07 8.77
CA LEU A 57 2.72 -12.62 8.68
C LEU A 57 3.51 -12.13 9.90
N ASN A 58 4.83 -12.12 9.78
CA ASN A 58 5.71 -11.59 10.83
C ASN A 58 5.55 -10.07 11.02
N THR A 59 6.15 -9.52 12.08
CA THR A 59 6.00 -8.11 12.44
C THR A 59 6.53 -7.15 11.36
N ASP A 60 7.69 -7.43 10.76
CA ASP A 60 8.25 -6.60 9.69
C ASP A 60 7.30 -6.54 8.47
N ALA A 61 6.83 -7.70 8.02
CA ALA A 61 5.90 -7.79 6.92
C ALA A 61 4.56 -7.09 7.25
N ALA A 62 4.02 -7.28 8.47
CA ALA A 62 2.80 -6.60 8.90
C ALA A 62 2.95 -5.07 8.86
N LEU A 63 4.06 -4.52 9.35
CA LEU A 63 4.33 -3.08 9.30
C LEU A 63 4.45 -2.57 7.85
N LYS A 64 5.18 -3.30 7.00
CA LYS A 64 5.36 -2.94 5.59
C LYS A 64 4.03 -2.97 4.82
N PHE A 65 3.23 -4.02 4.99
CA PHE A 65 1.90 -4.12 4.36
C PHE A 65 0.95 -3.05 4.89
N ALA A 66 0.95 -2.75 6.19
CA ALA A 66 0.14 -1.69 6.77
C ALA A 66 0.48 -0.32 6.17
N ALA A 67 1.77 -0.02 6.02
CA ALA A 67 2.24 1.20 5.36
C ALA A 67 1.80 1.26 3.88
N LEU A 68 1.99 0.19 3.13
CA LEU A 68 1.59 0.12 1.71
C LEU A 68 0.07 0.27 1.52
N LEU A 69 -0.72 -0.33 2.40
CA LEU A 69 -2.18 -0.33 2.32
C LEU A 69 -2.81 0.88 3.02
N GLY A 70 -2.02 1.73 3.67
CA GLY A 70 -2.51 2.90 4.42
C GLY A 70 -3.51 2.51 5.50
N VAL A 71 -3.18 1.50 6.31
CA VAL A 71 -3.96 1.03 7.47
C VAL A 71 -3.06 0.97 8.70
N LYS A 72 -3.64 0.78 9.89
CA LYS A 72 -2.83 0.59 11.10
C LYS A 72 -2.29 -0.84 11.13
N PRO A 73 -1.07 -1.08 11.66
CA PRO A 73 -0.54 -2.44 11.82
C PRO A 73 -1.46 -3.36 12.63
N GLU A 74 -2.12 -2.80 13.64
CA GLU A 74 -3.10 -3.51 14.48
C GLU A 74 -4.37 -3.95 13.74
N ASP A 75 -4.68 -3.39 12.57
CA ASP A 75 -5.78 -3.85 11.71
C ASP A 75 -5.43 -5.19 11.02
N LEU A 76 -4.12 -5.44 10.81
CA LEU A 76 -3.61 -6.72 10.29
C LEU A 76 -3.32 -7.70 11.42
N ARG A 77 -2.67 -7.22 12.48
CA ARG A 77 -2.22 -8.00 13.64
C ARG A 77 -2.60 -7.31 14.96
N PRO A 78 -3.76 -7.67 15.55
CA PRO A 78 -4.25 -7.04 16.78
C PRO A 78 -3.27 -7.11 17.96
N ASP A 79 -2.43 -8.14 18.00
CA ASP A 79 -1.42 -8.32 19.05
C ASP A 79 -0.28 -7.29 19.01
N LEU A 80 -0.14 -6.54 17.91
CA LEU A 80 0.79 -5.40 17.82
C LEU A 80 0.25 -4.14 18.52
N ALA A 81 -1.01 -4.09 18.95
CA ALA A 81 -1.64 -2.87 19.46
C ALA A 81 -0.88 -2.25 20.65
N GLU A 82 -0.46 -3.06 21.63
CA GLU A 82 0.30 -2.57 22.79
C GLU A 82 1.67 -2.02 22.38
N LEU A 83 2.39 -2.74 21.52
CA LEU A 83 3.68 -2.31 20.99
C LEU A 83 3.55 -0.98 20.23
N MET A 84 2.55 -0.86 19.36
CA MET A 84 2.32 0.35 18.59
C MET A 84 1.88 1.53 19.47
N ASN A 85 1.08 1.27 20.51
CA ASN A 85 0.73 2.28 21.51
C ASN A 85 1.97 2.78 22.27
N TYR A 86 2.88 1.88 22.64
CA TYR A 86 4.14 2.26 23.28
C TYR A 86 4.98 3.15 22.36
N VAL A 87 5.19 2.75 21.10
CA VAL A 87 5.94 3.52 20.11
C VAL A 87 5.33 4.92 19.92
N ARG A 88 4.00 4.99 19.75
CA ARG A 88 3.27 6.26 19.61
C ARG A 88 3.37 7.16 20.85
N LYS A 89 3.34 6.57 22.05
CA LYS A 89 3.46 7.30 23.33
C LYS A 89 4.88 7.78 23.62
N SER A 90 5.90 7.05 23.16
CA SER A 90 7.31 7.35 23.39
C SER A 90 7.92 8.41 22.47
N GLY A 91 7.18 8.89 21.46
CA GLY A 91 7.63 9.95 20.56
C GLY A 91 7.20 11.34 21.03
N THR A 92 8.10 12.33 20.95
CA THR A 92 7.66 13.72 20.79
C THR A 92 6.92 13.80 19.46
N HIS A 93 5.60 13.90 19.53
CA HIS A 93 4.76 14.10 18.36
C HIS A 93 5.08 15.48 17.76
N VAL A 94 5.58 15.50 16.53
CA VAL A 94 5.73 16.73 15.74
C VAL A 94 4.54 16.77 14.79
N ASP A 95 3.55 17.61 15.08
CA ASP A 95 2.40 17.91 14.22
C ASP A 95 2.83 18.77 13.00
N ASP A 96 3.86 18.32 12.27
CA ASP A 96 4.27 18.95 11.01
C ASP A 96 4.18 17.93 9.87
N TYR A 97 2.97 17.80 9.34
CA TYR A 97 2.64 17.00 8.16
C TYR A 97 3.00 17.68 6.83
N SER A 98 3.60 18.88 6.88
CA SER A 98 4.18 19.56 5.71
C SER A 98 5.66 19.21 5.53
N SER A 99 6.29 18.61 6.54
CA SER A 99 7.67 18.17 6.47
C SER A 99 7.84 16.99 5.50
N ALA A 100 8.90 17.07 4.69
CA ALA A 100 9.23 16.17 3.57
C ALA A 100 9.43 14.67 3.95
N GLY A 101 9.21 14.29 5.22
CA GLY A 101 9.50 12.95 5.74
C GLY A 101 8.32 11.97 5.78
N TRP A 102 7.07 12.41 5.60
CA TRP A 102 5.89 11.53 5.77
C TRP A 102 5.25 11.06 4.47
N ARG A 103 5.73 11.55 3.33
CA ARG A 103 5.61 10.87 2.04
C ARG A 103 7.02 10.56 1.60
N LEU A 104 7.39 9.28 1.57
CA LEU A 104 8.59 8.86 0.84
C LEU A 104 8.27 9.05 -0.65
N LEU A 105 8.32 10.30 -1.13
CA LEU A 105 8.10 10.63 -2.53
C LEU A 105 9.20 9.91 -3.33
N LYS A 106 8.80 9.11 -4.30
CA LYS A 106 9.75 8.56 -5.28
C LYS A 106 10.41 9.73 -6.02
N PRO A 107 11.63 9.56 -6.57
CA PRO A 107 12.32 10.64 -7.29
C PRO A 107 11.45 11.34 -8.34
N GLU A 108 10.65 10.56 -9.09
CA GLU A 108 9.72 11.08 -10.10
C GLU A 108 8.56 11.90 -9.50
N GLU A 109 8.07 11.54 -8.32
CA GLU A 109 6.98 12.25 -7.63
C GLU A 109 7.48 13.57 -7.04
N ALA A 110 8.72 13.58 -6.53
CA ALA A 110 9.38 14.79 -6.07
C ALA A 110 9.64 15.77 -7.23
N GLU A 111 10.13 15.27 -8.37
CA GLU A 111 10.35 16.06 -9.58
C GLU A 111 9.03 16.66 -10.10
N LEU A 112 7.95 15.88 -10.11
CA LEU A 112 6.62 16.39 -10.49
C LEU A 112 6.18 17.55 -9.61
N ILE A 113 6.35 17.44 -8.29
CA ILE A 113 5.97 18.50 -7.35
C ILE A 113 6.83 19.75 -7.57
N GLU A 114 8.15 19.58 -7.76
CA GLU A 114 9.05 20.70 -8.01
C GLU A 114 8.67 21.47 -9.29
N LEU A 115 8.38 20.74 -10.37
CA LEU A 115 7.94 21.35 -11.63
C LEU A 115 6.57 22.00 -11.49
N TYR A 116 5.63 21.32 -10.83
CA TYR A 116 4.28 21.81 -10.62
C TYR A 116 4.27 23.12 -9.82
N GLU A 117 5.06 23.23 -8.75
CA GLU A 117 5.08 24.43 -7.91
C GLU A 117 5.53 25.70 -8.66
N ARG A 118 6.38 25.52 -9.68
CA ARG A 118 6.90 26.61 -10.52
C ARG A 118 5.90 27.10 -11.58
N LEU A 119 4.78 26.41 -11.76
CA LEU A 119 3.76 26.80 -12.74
C LEU A 119 2.90 27.97 -12.23
N PRO A 120 2.47 28.90 -13.13
CA PRO A 120 1.40 29.84 -12.83
C PRO A 120 0.10 29.13 -12.45
N GLN A 121 -0.76 29.79 -11.65
CA GLN A 121 -2.02 29.20 -11.17
C GLN A 121 -2.93 28.68 -12.29
N SER A 122 -3.03 29.40 -13.42
CA SER A 122 -3.82 28.97 -14.58
C SER A 122 -3.28 27.69 -15.23
N GLU A 123 -1.95 27.52 -15.24
CA GLU A 123 -1.29 26.33 -15.79
C GLU A 123 -1.41 25.14 -14.82
N LYS A 124 -1.32 25.39 -13.51
CA LYS A 124 -1.61 24.40 -12.46
C LYS A 124 -3.01 23.81 -12.64
N GLU A 125 -4.02 24.66 -12.80
CA GLU A 125 -5.41 24.26 -13.01
C GLU A 125 -5.60 23.45 -14.31
N ARG A 126 -5.02 23.94 -15.42
CA ARG A 126 -5.09 23.23 -16.70
C ARG A 126 -4.42 21.86 -16.62
N HIS A 127 -3.22 21.79 -16.04
CA HIS A 127 -2.47 20.55 -15.91
C HIS A 127 -3.20 19.52 -15.05
N LEU A 128 -3.78 19.95 -13.92
CA LEU A 128 -4.60 19.07 -13.09
C LEU A 128 -5.85 18.57 -13.82
N SER A 129 -6.50 19.41 -14.63
CA SER A 129 -7.66 18.99 -15.43
C SER A 129 -7.26 17.92 -16.45
N GLU A 130 -6.22 18.17 -17.24
CA GLU A 130 -5.72 17.22 -18.24
C GLU A 130 -5.28 15.90 -17.61
N LEU A 131 -4.62 15.95 -16.45
CA LEU A 131 -4.19 14.76 -15.73
C LEU A 131 -5.39 13.95 -15.23
N LYS A 132 -6.42 14.61 -14.68
CA LYS A 132 -7.66 13.95 -14.24
C LYS A 132 -8.35 13.24 -15.40
N ASP A 133 -8.49 13.89 -16.55
CA ASP A 133 -9.16 13.30 -17.72
C ASP A 133 -8.42 12.05 -18.22
N LYS A 134 -7.08 12.11 -18.26
CA LYS A 134 -6.24 10.95 -18.58
C LYS A 134 -6.43 9.82 -17.57
N VAL A 135 -6.40 10.12 -16.27
CA VAL A 135 -6.56 9.15 -15.19
C VAL A 135 -7.90 8.42 -15.29
N VAL A 136 -8.99 9.15 -15.50
CA VAL A 136 -10.33 8.58 -15.71
C VAL A 136 -10.35 7.64 -16.92
N GLY A 137 -9.71 8.03 -18.03
CA GLY A 137 -9.59 7.16 -19.21
C GLY A 137 -8.86 5.85 -18.91
N PHE A 138 -7.75 5.91 -18.17
CA PHE A 138 -7.02 4.71 -17.76
C PHE A 138 -7.79 3.82 -16.79
N ASP A 139 -8.49 4.41 -15.81
CA ASP A 139 -9.29 3.64 -14.86
C ASP A 139 -10.40 2.87 -15.58
N ARG A 140 -11.10 3.51 -16.51
CA ARG A 140 -12.11 2.85 -17.35
C ARG A 140 -11.53 1.70 -18.16
N LEU A 141 -10.42 1.92 -18.86
CA LEU A 141 -9.74 0.87 -19.63
C LEU A 141 -9.32 -0.29 -18.74
N PHE A 142 -8.82 0.00 -17.54
CA PHE A 142 -8.42 -1.01 -16.59
C PHE A 142 -9.61 -1.87 -16.10
N GLU A 143 -10.75 -1.23 -15.80
CA GLU A 143 -11.99 -1.94 -15.45
C GLU A 143 -12.49 -2.83 -16.60
N GLU A 144 -12.48 -2.33 -17.83
CA GLU A 144 -12.86 -3.09 -19.03
C GLU A 144 -11.95 -4.33 -19.21
N LEU A 145 -10.63 -4.19 -19.04
CA LEU A 145 -9.67 -5.29 -19.11
C LEU A 145 -9.90 -6.33 -17.99
N LEU A 146 -10.22 -5.88 -16.77
CA LEU A 146 -10.54 -6.78 -15.66
C LEU A 146 -11.83 -7.56 -15.91
N ALA A 147 -12.85 -6.92 -16.48
CA ALA A 147 -14.11 -7.56 -16.82
C ALA A 147 -13.93 -8.62 -17.92
N ALA A 148 -13.13 -8.31 -18.95
CA ALA A 148 -12.83 -9.24 -20.04
C ALA A 148 -12.06 -10.49 -19.59
N ARG A 149 -11.26 -10.39 -18.52
CA ARG A 149 -10.48 -11.51 -17.97
C ARG A 149 -11.30 -12.45 -17.05
N LYS A 150 -12.53 -12.07 -16.70
CA LYS A 150 -13.46 -12.88 -15.90
C LYS A 150 -14.46 -13.69 -16.75
N GLN A 151 -14.45 -13.53 -18.08
CA GLN A 151 -15.16 -14.35 -19.06
C GLN A 151 -14.23 -15.45 -19.59
#